data_AF-A0A9P5MXI9-F1
#
_entry.id   AF-A0A9P5MXI9-F1
#
_cell.length_a   1.000
_cell.length_b   1.000
_cell.length_c   1.000
_cell.angle_alpha   90.00
_cell.angle_beta   90.00
_cell.angle_gamma   90.00
#
_symmetry.space_group_name_H-M   'P 1'
#
loop_
_entity.id
_entity.type
_entity.pdbx_description
1 polymer ?
#
loop_
_entity_poly.entity_id
_entity_poly.type
_entity_poly.pdbx_seq_one_letter_code
_entity_poly.pdbx_strand_id
1 'polypeptide(L)'
;MQSGFSPHTFNALLQQLQPSQIPSTDALQRRIPSIHAIDPNPPQQAGFTGLVQQQMSQAPGASVFASQLFSATLKMIAPVGQSPNDEQLLVMALQSGLNQGLDHRRAIERLHGVNNHAANLWKDYYLEHKSRIDDMVSQLQPIKTAKKPVRFDLGPKALSAPTEVNPKQPKRGRFANIGSLSIRTKVTSSRTNIIPRARMSLPTPGRKHRSLSRHSDLPIPAPPEVEPTPPTEVVKSSKGNLYTVEEKKYFSKYISWALHVDPLLTRSQLIEKLAEKVPQHTASSWNAYWARDPLAGRLLVAARERTTGGYQGRGSTGSAEKEEDYVENDQELVGEEEEESSDDSASDEDEAAMSEHGRFFRAAEVRMMAKYIARHTPEEWAMMTGKQRWYPFHQDYPHRSEISYLMKYRAKEQGECSERYR
;
A
#
# COMPACT_ATOMS: atom_id res chain seq x y z
N MET A 1 -70.44 -20.29 -6.39
CA MET A 1 -69.56 -21.37 -6.89
C MET A 1 -68.27 -21.29 -6.09
N GLN A 2 -68.11 -22.21 -5.15
CA GLN A 2 -66.97 -22.32 -4.25
C GLN A 2 -65.91 -23.22 -4.90
N SER A 3 -64.65 -22.82 -4.86
CA SER A 3 -63.52 -23.71 -5.15
C SER A 3 -62.40 -23.43 -4.16
N GLY A 4 -62.31 -24.30 -3.15
CA GLY A 4 -61.19 -24.37 -2.22
C GLY A 4 -60.09 -25.27 -2.78
N PHE A 5 -58.84 -24.85 -2.61
CA PHE A 5 -57.65 -25.67 -2.82
C PHE A 5 -57.12 -26.12 -1.46
N SER A 6 -56.92 -27.44 -1.30
CA SER A 6 -56.32 -28.08 -0.12
C SER A 6 -54.92 -28.60 -0.49
N PRO A 7 -53.89 -28.45 0.36
CA PRO A 7 -52.54 -28.90 0.07
C PRO A 7 -52.19 -30.16 0.86
N HIS A 8 -52.42 -31.35 0.30
CA HIS A 8 -51.85 -32.59 0.85
C HIS A 8 -51.73 -33.67 -0.22
N THR A 9 -50.57 -33.74 -0.90
CA THR A 9 -49.99 -35.00 -1.41
C THR A 9 -48.63 -34.72 -2.06
N PHE A 10 -47.54 -34.78 -1.28
CA PHE A 10 -46.19 -34.93 -1.83
C PHE A 10 -45.34 -35.73 -0.84
N ASN A 11 -45.71 -36.99 -0.63
CA ASN A 11 -44.94 -37.92 0.18
C ASN A 11 -45.19 -39.36 -0.32
N ALA A 12 -44.62 -39.71 -1.47
CA ALA A 12 -44.51 -41.10 -1.93
C ALA A 12 -43.61 -41.22 -3.18
N LEU A 13 -42.31 -40.95 -3.07
CA LEU A 13 -41.34 -41.49 -4.05
C LEU A 13 -39.90 -41.50 -3.51
N LEU A 14 -39.64 -42.20 -2.41
CA LEU A 14 -38.29 -42.47 -1.95
C LEU A 14 -38.16 -43.91 -1.45
N GLN A 15 -38.30 -44.85 -2.37
CA GLN A 15 -38.03 -46.26 -2.10
C GLN A 15 -37.36 -46.88 -3.32
N GLN A 16 -36.02 -46.97 -3.27
CA GLN A 16 -35.15 -47.98 -3.88
C GLN A 16 -33.80 -47.36 -4.26
N LEU A 17 -32.82 -47.44 -3.36
CA LEU A 17 -31.42 -47.73 -3.72
C LEU A 17 -30.78 -48.43 -2.51
N GLN A 18 -30.54 -49.73 -2.65
CA GLN A 18 -29.74 -50.53 -1.72
C GLN A 18 -28.25 -50.24 -1.95
N PRO A 19 -27.40 -50.27 -0.91
CA PRO A 19 -25.95 -50.19 -1.08
C PRO A 19 -25.39 -51.50 -1.64
N SER A 20 -24.81 -51.44 -2.84
CA SER A 20 -24.02 -52.52 -3.44
C SER A 20 -22.78 -52.80 -2.60
N GLN A 21 -22.56 -54.08 -2.32
CA GLN A 21 -21.39 -54.59 -1.63
C GLN A 21 -20.12 -54.37 -2.47
N ILE A 22 -19.06 -53.90 -1.81
CA ILE A 22 -17.71 -53.79 -2.37
C ILE A 22 -16.96 -55.07 -1.99
N PRO A 23 -16.38 -55.82 -2.95
CA PRO A 23 -15.57 -56.99 -2.62
C PRO A 23 -14.18 -56.58 -2.12
N SER A 24 -13.75 -57.25 -1.05
CA SER A 24 -12.38 -57.25 -0.52
C SER A 24 -11.35 -57.52 -1.61
N THR A 25 -10.33 -56.67 -1.67
CA THR A 25 -9.06 -56.97 -2.34
C THR A 25 -8.01 -57.24 -1.27
N ASP A 26 -7.96 -58.51 -0.87
CA ASP A 26 -6.84 -59.08 -0.17
C ASP A 26 -5.85 -59.65 -1.22
N ALA A 27 -4.57 -59.77 -0.84
CA ALA A 27 -3.45 -60.31 -1.60
C ALA A 27 -2.71 -59.36 -2.57
N LEU A 28 -1.66 -58.70 -2.06
CA LEU A 28 -0.34 -58.64 -2.70
C LEU A 28 0.76 -58.48 -1.63
N GLN A 29 0.97 -59.55 -0.87
CA GLN A 29 2.15 -59.75 -0.04
C GLN A 29 3.03 -60.77 -0.75
N ARG A 30 4.18 -60.36 -1.30
CA ARG A 30 5.44 -61.14 -1.33
C ARG A 30 6.56 -60.45 -2.12
N ARG A 31 7.75 -60.53 -1.51
CA ARG A 31 9.13 -60.45 -2.05
C ARG A 31 9.77 -59.07 -2.20
N ILE A 32 10.45 -58.65 -1.14
CA ILE A 32 11.72 -57.92 -1.22
C ILE A 32 12.79 -58.82 -0.57
N PRO A 33 13.90 -59.15 -1.24
CA PRO A 33 14.97 -59.94 -0.63
C PRO A 33 15.94 -59.07 0.19
N SER A 34 16.24 -59.60 1.38
CA SER A 34 17.46 -59.52 2.19
C SER A 34 18.50 -58.43 1.88
N ILE A 35 18.62 -57.53 2.83
CA ILE A 35 19.81 -56.74 3.12
C ILE A 35 20.87 -57.69 3.73
N HIS A 36 22.03 -57.84 3.07
CA HIS A 36 23.23 -58.38 3.71
C HIS A 36 24.04 -57.24 4.34
N ALA A 37 24.18 -57.32 5.65
CA ALA A 37 25.21 -56.65 6.41
C ALA A 37 26.54 -57.39 6.21
N ILE A 38 27.61 -56.66 5.90
CA ILE A 38 29.00 -57.07 6.18
C ILE A 38 29.71 -55.87 6.81
N ASP A 39 30.48 -56.23 7.83
CA ASP A 39 31.21 -55.51 8.85
C ASP A 39 32.26 -54.46 8.40
N PRO A 40 32.81 -53.69 9.37
CA PRO A 40 33.69 -52.54 9.16
C PRO A 40 35.19 -52.92 9.15
N ASN A 41 36.00 -52.15 8.43
CA ASN A 41 37.36 -51.84 8.86
C ASN A 41 37.92 -50.60 8.13
N PRO A 42 38.72 -49.73 8.81
CA PRO A 42 39.53 -48.67 8.20
C PRO A 42 40.84 -49.30 7.67
N PRO A 43 41.83 -48.60 7.03
CA PRO A 43 42.16 -47.18 7.13
C PRO A 43 42.72 -46.52 5.84
N GLN A 44 43.19 -45.28 6.02
CA GLN A 44 44.32 -44.63 5.34
C GLN A 44 44.02 -43.44 4.40
N GLN A 45 44.61 -42.34 4.85
CA GLN A 45 45.02 -41.15 4.14
C GLN A 45 45.69 -41.48 2.80
N ALA A 46 45.26 -40.82 1.73
CA ALA A 46 46.12 -40.39 0.63
C ALA A 46 45.39 -39.30 -0.15
N GLY A 47 46.08 -38.18 -0.38
CA GLY A 47 45.49 -36.99 -0.98
C GLY A 47 45.11 -37.15 -2.44
N PHE A 48 44.11 -36.39 -2.86
CA PHE A 48 43.94 -35.95 -4.24
C PHE A 48 43.34 -34.54 -4.23
N THR A 49 44.23 -33.55 -4.22
CA THR A 49 43.94 -32.20 -4.73
C THR A 49 43.70 -32.29 -6.23
N GLY A 50 42.43 -32.48 -6.62
CA GLY A 50 41.96 -32.52 -8.00
C GLY A 50 41.17 -31.27 -8.36
N LEU A 51 41.93 -30.23 -8.71
CA LEU A 51 41.66 -29.17 -9.68
C LEU A 51 40.34 -29.29 -10.49
N VAL A 52 39.31 -28.51 -10.13
CA VAL A 52 38.26 -28.07 -11.07
C VAL A 52 38.28 -26.55 -11.09
N GLN A 53 39.18 -26.03 -11.92
CA GLN A 53 39.23 -24.63 -12.31
C GLN A 53 38.20 -24.43 -13.43
N GLN A 54 36.96 -24.13 -13.07
CA GLN A 54 35.98 -23.67 -14.05
C GLN A 54 36.23 -22.18 -14.32
N GLN A 55 37.02 -21.95 -15.36
CA GLN A 55 37.33 -20.66 -15.94
C GLN A 55 36.08 -20.07 -16.59
N MET A 56 35.36 -19.21 -15.87
CA MET A 56 34.44 -18.25 -16.49
C MET A 56 35.21 -16.97 -16.81
N SER A 57 35.30 -16.71 -18.10
CA SER A 57 35.87 -15.53 -18.73
C SER A 57 35.29 -14.24 -18.15
N GLN A 58 36.18 -13.44 -17.56
CA GLN A 58 35.91 -12.11 -17.04
C GLN A 58 35.69 -11.14 -18.21
N ALA A 59 34.49 -10.58 -18.31
CA ALA A 59 34.25 -9.33 -19.03
C ALA A 59 34.49 -8.17 -18.04
N PRO A 60 35.47 -7.28 -18.30
CA PRO A 60 35.74 -6.15 -17.40
C PRO A 60 34.73 -5.03 -17.71
N GLY A 61 33.74 -4.82 -16.84
CA GLY A 61 32.94 -3.59 -16.92
C GLY A 61 31.59 -3.53 -16.20
N ALA A 62 30.94 -4.66 -15.88
CA ALA A 62 29.53 -4.63 -15.45
C ALA A 62 29.26 -4.98 -13.96
N SER A 63 30.28 -5.33 -13.17
CA SER A 63 30.06 -5.95 -11.85
C SER A 63 30.00 -4.99 -10.65
N VAL A 64 30.42 -3.73 -10.80
CA VAL A 64 30.52 -2.80 -9.65
C VAL A 64 29.17 -2.22 -9.22
N PHE A 65 28.16 -2.21 -10.11
CA PHE A 65 26.88 -1.55 -9.82
C PHE A 65 25.91 -2.41 -8.98
N ALA A 66 25.96 -3.74 -9.13
CA ALA A 66 25.06 -4.64 -8.42
C ALA A 66 25.40 -4.74 -6.91
N SER A 67 26.69 -4.75 -6.55
CA SER A 67 27.11 -4.90 -5.14
C SER A 67 26.77 -3.69 -4.26
N GLN A 68 26.76 -2.48 -4.84
CA GLN A 68 26.41 -1.26 -4.09
C GLN A 68 24.92 -1.20 -3.72
N LEU A 69 24.03 -1.66 -4.61
CA LEU A 69 22.59 -1.70 -4.34
C LEU A 69 22.21 -2.70 -3.24
N PHE A 70 22.88 -3.87 -3.17
CA PHE A 70 22.62 -4.82 -2.09
C PHE A 70 23.09 -4.30 -0.73
N SER A 71 24.21 -3.57 -0.67
CA SER A 71 24.71 -3.00 0.58
C SER A 71 23.81 -1.90 1.16
N ALA A 72 23.19 -1.08 0.31
CA ALA A 72 22.23 -0.05 0.73
C ALA A 72 20.92 -0.68 1.21
N THR A 73 20.48 -1.76 0.56
CA THR A 73 19.23 -2.46 0.92
C THR A 73 19.37 -3.18 2.26
N LEU A 74 20.52 -3.82 2.54
CA LEU A 74 20.76 -4.47 3.84
C LEU A 74 20.87 -3.46 4.99
N LYS A 75 21.38 -2.26 4.74
CA LYS A 75 21.45 -1.18 5.76
C LYS A 75 20.08 -0.61 6.13
N MET A 76 19.05 -0.77 5.29
CA MET A 76 17.68 -0.35 5.63
C MET A 76 16.95 -1.34 6.56
N ILE A 77 17.56 -2.48 6.89
CA ILE A 77 16.97 -3.51 7.76
C ILE A 77 17.49 -3.39 9.21
N ALA A 78 18.51 -2.56 9.45
CA ALA A 78 19.00 -2.36 10.81
C ALA A 78 17.87 -1.79 11.69
N PRO A 79 17.53 -2.44 12.83
CA PRO A 79 16.52 -1.93 13.74
C PRO A 79 16.98 -0.58 14.32
N VAL A 80 16.01 0.32 14.52
CA VAL A 80 16.25 1.61 15.17
C VAL A 80 16.77 1.34 16.59
N GLY A 81 17.75 2.15 17.05
CA GLY A 81 18.37 2.01 18.37
C GLY A 81 19.73 1.31 18.36
N GLN A 82 20.19 0.83 17.20
CA GLN A 82 21.58 0.37 17.04
C GLN A 82 22.57 1.53 16.94
N SER A 83 22.14 2.69 16.43
CA SER A 83 23.00 3.87 16.40
C SER A 83 22.84 4.65 17.71
N PRO A 84 23.94 5.09 18.35
CA PRO A 84 23.87 5.81 19.63
C PRO A 84 23.10 7.14 19.56
N ASN A 85 22.87 7.65 18.34
CA ASN A 85 22.18 8.92 18.11
C ASN A 85 20.69 8.75 17.79
N ASP A 86 20.19 7.52 17.58
CA ASP A 86 18.81 7.30 17.13
C ASP A 86 17.80 7.84 18.16
N GLU A 87 18.04 7.55 19.44
CA GLU A 87 17.19 8.00 20.54
C GLU A 87 17.19 9.53 20.67
N GLN A 88 18.35 10.18 20.50
CA GLN A 88 18.46 11.64 20.54
C GLN A 88 17.73 12.30 19.37
N LEU A 89 17.84 11.73 18.15
CA LEU A 89 17.13 12.21 16.96
C LEU A 89 15.62 12.12 17.13
N LEU A 90 15.14 11.01 17.72
CA LEU A 90 13.74 10.81 18.01
C LEU A 90 13.21 11.83 19.03
N VAL A 91 13.94 12.02 20.14
CA VAL A 91 13.61 13.01 21.18
C VAL A 91 13.60 14.44 20.62
N MET A 92 14.63 14.83 19.84
CA MET A 92 14.69 16.14 19.20
C MET A 92 13.55 16.37 18.21
N ALA A 93 13.20 15.36 17.41
CA ALA A 93 12.11 15.45 16.45
C ALA A 93 10.75 15.60 17.15
N LEU A 94 10.52 14.86 18.24
CA LEU A 94 9.30 14.99 19.06
C LEU A 94 9.21 16.37 19.70
N GLN A 95 10.30 16.86 20.29
CA GLN A 95 10.34 18.20 20.88
C GLN A 95 10.10 19.30 19.83
N SER A 96 10.77 19.22 18.67
CA SER A 96 10.54 20.15 17.57
C SER A 96 9.12 20.05 17.00
N GLY A 97 8.53 18.86 16.98
CA GLY A 97 7.15 18.63 16.56
C GLY A 97 6.15 19.29 17.52
N LEU A 98 6.34 19.10 18.83
CA LEU A 98 5.52 19.73 19.87
C LEU A 98 5.59 21.26 19.80
N ASN A 99 6.77 21.83 19.60
CA ASN A 99 6.94 23.27 19.42
C ASN A 99 6.24 23.82 18.16
N GLN A 100 5.98 22.97 17.17
CA GLN A 100 5.25 23.29 15.94
C GLN A 100 3.76 22.94 16.02
N GLY A 101 3.26 22.44 17.16
CA GLY A 101 1.88 21.97 17.31
C GLY A 101 1.57 20.71 16.49
N LEU A 102 2.58 19.88 16.19
CA LEU A 102 2.41 18.60 15.51
C LEU A 102 2.24 17.47 16.53
N ASP A 103 1.34 16.54 16.23
CA ASP A 103 1.23 15.29 16.98
C ASP A 103 2.51 14.44 16.86
N HIS A 104 2.79 13.64 17.90
CA HIS A 104 3.92 12.71 17.96
C HIS A 104 4.04 11.86 16.67
N ARG A 105 2.91 11.37 16.14
CA ARG A 105 2.89 10.60 14.89
C ARG A 105 3.49 11.38 13.71
N ARG A 106 3.09 12.64 13.52
CA ARG A 106 3.58 13.48 12.42
C ARG A 106 5.05 13.85 12.60
N ALA A 107 5.47 14.08 13.83
CA ALA A 107 6.87 14.33 14.18
C ALA A 107 7.76 13.12 13.83
N ILE A 108 7.33 11.91 14.18
CA ILE A 108 8.03 10.65 13.86
C ILE A 108 8.04 10.37 12.35
N GLU A 109 6.95 10.65 11.63
CA GLU A 109 6.89 10.49 10.17
C GLU A 109 7.91 11.37 9.42
N ARG A 110 8.37 12.48 10.01
CA ARG A 110 9.43 13.32 9.45
C ARG A 110 10.83 12.72 9.58
N LEU A 111 11.02 11.70 10.42
CA LEU A 111 12.29 10.96 10.53
C LEU A 111 12.47 9.90 9.43
N HIS A 112 11.55 9.82 8.46
CA HIS A 112 11.69 8.89 7.35
C HIS A 112 13.00 9.10 6.57
N GLY A 113 13.83 8.06 6.48
CA GLY A 113 15.11 8.11 5.77
C GLY A 113 16.27 8.65 6.63
N VAL A 114 16.00 9.15 7.84
CA VAL A 114 17.05 9.52 8.80
C VAL A 114 17.75 8.24 9.28
N ASN A 115 19.08 8.22 9.25
CA ASN A 115 19.92 7.04 9.51
C ASN A 115 19.54 5.79 8.72
N ASN A 116 18.98 5.97 7.51
CA ASN A 116 18.47 4.87 6.66
C ASN A 116 17.32 4.05 7.29
N HIS A 117 16.62 4.60 8.30
CA HIS A 117 15.47 3.95 8.89
C HIS A 117 14.17 4.39 8.22
N ALA A 118 13.29 3.42 7.95
CA ALA A 118 11.94 3.69 7.47
C ALA A 118 11.05 4.25 8.59
N ALA A 119 10.00 5.00 8.23
CA ALA A 119 9.15 5.68 9.20
C ALA A 119 8.41 4.72 10.14
N ASN A 120 8.12 3.49 9.68
CA ASN A 120 7.52 2.45 10.51
C ASN A 120 8.48 1.96 11.59
N LEU A 121 9.77 1.80 11.28
CA LEU A 121 10.76 1.37 12.29
C LEU A 121 10.89 2.38 13.43
N TRP A 122 10.87 3.68 13.12
CA TRP A 122 10.86 4.73 14.14
C TRP A 122 9.60 4.68 15.02
N LYS A 123 8.44 4.33 14.45
CA LYS A 123 7.19 4.18 15.20
C LYS A 123 7.23 2.97 16.11
N ASP A 124 7.69 1.83 15.59
CA ASP A 124 7.78 0.59 16.35
C ASP A 124 8.74 0.79 17.55
N TYR A 125 9.90 1.40 17.31
CA TYR A 125 10.87 1.72 18.35
C TYR A 125 10.34 2.71 19.40
N TYR A 126 9.63 3.76 18.96
CA TYR A 126 8.97 4.71 19.86
C TYR A 126 7.92 4.02 20.74
N LEU A 127 7.12 3.12 20.19
CA LEU A 127 6.09 2.40 20.95
C LEU A 127 6.71 1.49 22.01
N GLU A 128 7.80 0.80 21.67
CA GLU A 128 8.54 -0.06 22.61
C GLU A 128 9.20 0.74 23.74
N HIS A 129 9.74 1.94 23.45
CA HIS A 129 10.50 2.76 24.40
C HIS A 129 9.73 4.02 24.87
N LYS A 130 8.40 4.02 24.73
CA LYS A 130 7.56 5.22 24.87
C LYS A 130 7.80 5.98 26.18
N SER A 131 7.77 5.29 27.32
CA SER A 131 7.91 5.93 28.64
C SER A 131 9.24 6.67 28.77
N ARG A 132 10.34 6.01 28.37
CA ARG A 132 11.70 6.57 28.47
C ARG A 132 11.88 7.77 27.54
N ILE A 133 11.38 7.66 26.31
CA ILE A 133 11.46 8.76 25.33
C ILE A 133 10.61 9.95 25.79
N ASP A 134 9.40 9.72 26.31
CA ASP A 134 8.52 10.78 26.82
C ASP A 134 9.14 11.50 28.04
N ASP A 135 9.82 10.77 28.93
CA ASP A 135 10.56 11.35 30.06
C ASP A 135 11.71 12.25 29.57
N MET A 136 12.47 11.80 28.55
CA MET A 136 13.53 12.61 27.94
C MET A 136 12.99 13.86 27.25
N VAL A 137 11.89 13.74 26.51
CA VAL A 137 11.23 14.90 25.88
C VAL A 137 10.74 15.89 26.94
N SER A 138 10.20 15.40 28.05
CA SER A 138 9.71 16.22 29.17
C SER A 138 10.85 16.98 29.86
N GLN A 139 12.03 16.37 30.01
CA GLN A 139 13.22 17.02 30.57
C GLN A 139 13.74 18.15 29.68
N LEU A 140 13.56 18.05 28.36
CA LEU A 140 14.01 19.07 27.41
C LEU A 140 13.02 20.22 27.25
N GLN A 141 11.76 20.06 27.69
CA GLN A 141 10.82 21.18 27.69
C GLN A 141 11.38 22.28 28.60
N PRO A 142 11.60 23.50 28.09
CA PRO A 142 12.08 24.58 28.92
C PRO A 142 11.09 24.73 30.06
N ILE A 143 11.56 24.49 31.29
CA ILE A 143 10.77 24.70 32.49
C ILE A 143 10.26 26.12 32.34
N LYS A 144 8.96 26.26 32.08
CA LYS A 144 8.29 27.56 32.00
C LYS A 144 8.42 28.10 33.40
N THR A 145 9.52 28.82 33.67
CA THR A 145 9.83 29.38 34.97
C THR A 145 8.62 30.20 35.34
N ALA A 146 7.87 29.67 36.33
CA ALA A 146 6.61 30.23 36.74
C ALA A 146 6.83 31.73 36.93
N LYS A 147 6.03 32.53 36.22
CA LYS A 147 5.98 33.97 36.43
C LYS A 147 5.93 34.19 37.94
N LYS A 148 6.89 34.98 38.45
CA LYS A 148 6.99 35.44 39.83
C LYS A 148 5.60 35.54 40.46
N PRO A 149 5.37 34.98 41.67
CA PRO A 149 4.10 35.19 42.35
C PRO A 149 3.87 36.69 42.45
N VAL A 150 2.79 37.15 41.79
CA VAL A 150 2.25 38.48 42.00
C VAL A 150 1.94 38.56 43.47
N ARG A 151 2.64 39.44 44.19
CA ARG A 151 2.29 39.80 45.56
C ARG A 151 0.83 40.27 45.54
N PHE A 152 -0.02 39.60 46.29
CA PHE A 152 -1.33 40.13 46.67
C PHE A 152 -1.08 41.31 47.62
N ASP A 153 -1.08 42.53 47.09
CA ASP A 153 -1.29 43.72 47.91
C ASP A 153 -2.78 43.91 48.11
N LEU A 154 -3.24 43.56 49.31
CA LEU A 154 -4.51 44.00 49.87
C LEU A 154 -4.33 45.43 50.39
N GLY A 155 -4.96 46.41 49.75
CA GLY A 155 -4.98 47.80 50.21
C GLY A 155 -6.00 48.67 49.46
N PRO A 156 -6.96 49.34 50.14
CA PRO A 156 -8.17 49.88 49.50
C PRO A 156 -8.09 51.38 49.16
N LYS A 157 -8.98 51.78 48.24
CA LYS A 157 -9.58 53.12 48.04
C LYS A 157 -8.63 54.32 47.81
N ALA A 158 -8.73 54.92 46.62
CA ALA A 158 -9.25 56.29 46.47
C ALA A 158 -9.45 56.66 45.00
N LEU A 159 -10.60 57.27 44.74
CA LEU A 159 -10.98 57.95 43.51
C LEU A 159 -10.05 59.15 43.26
N SER A 160 -9.64 59.38 42.01
CA SER A 160 -9.55 60.70 41.34
C SER A 160 -9.04 60.53 39.90
N ALA A 161 -9.81 61.07 38.95
CA ALA A 161 -9.40 61.39 37.57
C ALA A 161 -8.82 62.82 37.54
N PRO A 162 -8.59 63.44 36.36
CA PRO A 162 -7.70 63.08 35.25
C PRO A 162 -6.70 64.21 34.94
N THR A 163 -5.50 63.92 34.40
CA THR A 163 -4.75 64.95 33.64
C THR A 163 -3.82 64.31 32.60
N GLU A 164 -4.19 64.53 31.35
CA GLU A 164 -3.36 64.95 30.21
C GLU A 164 -1.88 65.25 30.53
N VAL A 165 -0.95 64.73 29.71
CA VAL A 165 0.12 65.47 28.99
C VAL A 165 1.11 64.46 28.40
N ASN A 166 1.12 64.43 27.08
CA ASN A 166 2.13 63.88 26.18
C ASN A 166 3.44 64.69 26.31
N PRO A 167 4.63 64.05 26.38
CA PRO A 167 5.62 64.40 25.36
C PRO A 167 6.54 63.27 24.88
N LYS A 168 6.68 63.22 23.56
CA LYS A 168 7.93 63.17 22.78
C LYS A 168 8.90 62.01 23.02
N GLN A 169 8.91 61.10 22.04
CA GLN A 169 10.01 60.19 21.72
C GLN A 169 11.31 60.94 21.36
N PRO A 170 12.48 60.43 21.76
CA PRO A 170 13.72 60.62 21.02
C PRO A 170 14.06 59.39 20.16
N LYS A 171 14.39 59.68 18.90
CA LYS A 171 14.99 58.76 17.92
C LYS A 171 16.46 58.47 18.29
N ARG A 172 16.95 57.35 17.75
CA ARG A 172 18.35 56.95 17.47
C ARG A 172 19.11 56.22 18.58
N GLY A 173 19.36 54.94 18.29
CA GLY A 173 20.49 54.17 18.80
C GLY A 173 20.88 53.08 17.80
N ARG A 174 21.78 53.43 16.86
CA ARG A 174 22.59 52.49 16.07
C ARG A 174 23.37 51.63 17.06
N PHE A 175 23.19 50.30 17.03
CA PHE A 175 24.16 49.40 17.62
C PHE A 175 24.95 48.67 16.53
N ALA A 176 26.25 48.67 16.79
CA ALA A 176 27.31 48.35 15.89
C ALA A 176 27.38 46.86 15.59
N ASN A 177 27.72 46.62 14.33
CA ASN A 177 28.27 45.39 13.80
C ASN A 177 29.64 45.16 14.46
N ILE A 178 29.72 44.23 15.41
CA ILE A 178 30.99 43.75 15.99
C ILE A 178 31.33 42.44 15.32
N GLY A 179 32.46 42.47 14.61
CA GLY A 179 32.99 41.37 13.83
C GLY A 179 33.28 40.12 14.65
N SER A 180 32.95 38.98 14.07
CA SER A 180 33.46 37.69 14.50
C SER A 180 34.59 37.27 13.57
N LEU A 181 35.72 37.00 14.20
CA LEU A 181 37.00 36.64 13.61
C LEU A 181 36.90 35.28 12.92
N SER A 182 37.19 35.28 11.62
CA SER A 182 37.36 34.07 10.82
C SER A 182 38.77 33.52 11.06
N ILE A 183 38.85 32.42 11.83
CA ILE A 183 40.08 31.63 11.96
C ILE A 183 40.24 30.78 10.70
N ARG A 184 41.31 31.12 9.99
CA ARG A 184 41.80 30.55 8.75
C ARG A 184 42.55 29.25 9.04
N THR A 185 41.99 28.10 8.71
CA THR A 185 42.78 26.86 8.51
C THR A 185 42.88 26.57 7.02
N LYS A 186 44.11 26.69 6.51
CA LYS A 186 44.50 26.32 5.16
C LYS A 186 44.57 24.79 5.07
N VAL A 187 43.76 24.16 4.22
CA VAL A 187 44.10 22.87 3.62
C VAL A 187 43.71 22.92 2.14
N THR A 188 44.57 22.28 1.36
CA THR A 188 44.85 22.38 -0.07
C THR A 188 43.70 22.06 -1.02
N SER A 189 43.70 22.79 -2.12
CA SER A 189 42.78 22.72 -3.26
C SER A 189 42.86 21.40 -4.04
N SER A 190 41.68 20.89 -4.42
CA SER A 190 41.45 20.23 -5.72
C SER A 190 40.25 20.90 -6.39
N ARG A 191 40.53 21.54 -7.52
CA ARG A 191 39.61 22.25 -8.43
C ARG A 191 38.56 21.30 -9.02
N THR A 192 37.28 21.68 -8.95
CA THR A 192 36.32 21.47 -10.04
C THR A 192 35.38 22.69 -10.12
N ASN A 193 35.27 23.24 -11.32
CA ASN A 193 34.43 24.40 -11.66
C ASN A 193 32.95 24.05 -11.57
N ILE A 194 32.16 24.81 -10.82
CA ILE A 194 30.69 24.77 -10.87
C ILE A 194 30.15 26.20 -10.99
N ILE A 195 29.41 26.41 -12.08
CA ILE A 195 28.68 27.63 -12.44
C ILE A 195 27.48 27.80 -11.48
N PRO A 196 27.23 28.99 -10.89
CA PRO A 196 26.07 29.19 -10.03
C PRO A 196 24.84 29.58 -10.87
N ARG A 197 23.85 28.68 -10.96
CA ARG A 197 22.52 29.01 -11.49
C ARG A 197 21.57 29.23 -10.31
N ALA A 198 21.17 30.49 -10.12
CA ALA A 198 20.19 30.89 -9.12
C ALA A 198 18.86 30.18 -9.38
N ARG A 199 18.35 29.45 -8.38
CA ARG A 199 17.08 28.72 -8.44
C ARG A 199 16.05 29.46 -7.60
N MET A 200 15.13 30.16 -8.27
CA MET A 200 13.93 30.72 -7.65
C MET A 200 13.03 29.57 -7.20
N SER A 201 12.64 29.59 -5.93
CA SER A 201 11.75 28.63 -5.29
C SER A 201 10.29 28.99 -5.57
N LEU A 202 9.60 28.16 -6.36
CA LEU A 202 8.15 28.19 -6.56
C LEU A 202 7.44 27.37 -5.45
N PRO A 203 6.23 27.77 -5.02
CA PRO A 203 5.49 27.14 -3.94
C PRO A 203 4.94 25.77 -4.35
N THR A 204 5.17 24.76 -3.52
CA THR A 204 4.72 23.38 -3.76
C THR A 204 3.24 23.23 -3.37
N PRO A 205 2.34 22.77 -4.26
CA PRO A 205 0.92 22.62 -3.95
C PRO A 205 0.68 21.42 -3.02
N GLY A 206 -0.24 21.60 -2.07
CA GLY A 206 -0.58 20.68 -1.00
C GLY A 206 -0.86 19.24 -1.46
N ARG A 207 -0.13 18.30 -0.84
CA ARG A 207 -0.23 16.86 -1.04
C ARG A 207 -1.57 16.37 -0.46
N LYS A 208 -2.61 16.32 -1.29
CA LYS A 208 -3.92 15.76 -0.92
C LYS A 208 -3.74 14.32 -0.45
N HIS A 209 -4.35 14.02 0.70
CA HIS A 209 -4.39 12.69 1.30
C HIS A 209 -4.75 11.65 0.23
N ARG A 210 -3.92 10.60 0.16
CA ARG A 210 -4.19 9.37 -0.58
C ARG A 210 -5.44 8.77 0.06
N SER A 211 -6.61 9.13 -0.47
CA SER A 211 -7.88 8.53 -0.08
C SER A 211 -7.73 7.02 -0.24
N LEU A 212 -8.13 6.30 0.80
CA LEU A 212 -8.25 4.85 0.75
C LEU A 212 -9.02 4.49 -0.52
N SER A 213 -8.50 3.47 -1.20
CA SER A 213 -8.86 3.03 -2.54
C SER A 213 -10.33 3.23 -2.91
N ARG A 214 -10.58 3.67 -4.15
CA ARG A 214 -11.89 3.77 -4.84
C ARG A 214 -12.68 2.44 -4.94
N HIS A 215 -12.31 1.42 -4.17
CA HIS A 215 -13.05 0.17 -4.01
C HIS A 215 -14.04 0.21 -2.84
N SER A 216 -14.26 1.38 -2.22
CA SER A 216 -15.27 1.57 -1.17
C SER A 216 -16.68 1.25 -1.64
N ASP A 217 -16.97 1.45 -2.93
CA ASP A 217 -18.35 1.52 -3.43
C ASP A 217 -18.92 0.18 -3.92
N LEU A 218 -18.12 -0.89 -3.97
CA LEU A 218 -18.66 -2.20 -4.38
C LEU A 218 -19.59 -2.73 -3.27
N PRO A 219 -20.86 -3.06 -3.57
CA PRO A 219 -21.81 -3.51 -2.57
C PRO A 219 -21.29 -4.76 -1.84
N ILE A 220 -21.37 -4.74 -0.51
CA ILE A 220 -21.00 -5.90 0.31
C ILE A 220 -22.11 -6.93 0.13
N PRO A 221 -21.81 -8.15 -0.34
CA PRO A 221 -22.84 -9.18 -0.53
C PRO A 221 -23.43 -9.56 0.83
N ALA A 222 -24.75 -9.82 0.84
CA ALA A 222 -25.42 -10.31 2.04
C ALA A 222 -24.75 -11.60 2.55
N PRO A 223 -24.57 -11.75 3.87
CA PRO A 223 -23.97 -12.96 4.42
C PRO A 223 -24.87 -14.16 4.14
N PRO A 224 -24.30 -15.33 3.76
CA PRO A 224 -25.09 -16.54 3.59
C PRO A 224 -25.57 -17.04 4.95
N GLU A 225 -26.77 -17.60 5.00
CA GLU A 225 -27.38 -18.11 6.25
C GLU A 225 -26.76 -19.42 6.73
N VAL A 226 -26.19 -20.21 5.80
CA VAL A 226 -25.61 -21.53 6.06
C VAL A 226 -24.09 -21.47 5.88
N GLU A 227 -23.36 -22.22 6.72
CA GLU A 227 -21.92 -22.39 6.56
C GLU A 227 -21.63 -22.92 5.16
N PRO A 228 -20.78 -22.24 4.36
CA PRO A 228 -20.47 -22.72 3.03
C PRO A 228 -19.74 -24.06 3.09
N THR A 229 -19.97 -24.93 2.11
CA THR A 229 -19.26 -26.22 1.98
C THR A 229 -17.83 -25.97 1.50
N PRO A 230 -16.80 -26.52 2.18
CA PRO A 230 -15.41 -26.34 1.77
C PRO A 230 -15.12 -27.03 0.44
N PRO A 231 -14.36 -26.39 -0.48
CA PRO A 231 -13.94 -27.00 -1.73
C PRO A 231 -12.88 -28.07 -1.48
N THR A 232 -12.94 -29.16 -2.24
CA THR A 232 -12.02 -30.30 -2.14
C THR A 232 -11.07 -30.41 -3.33
N GLU A 233 -11.27 -29.61 -4.38
CA GLU A 233 -10.45 -29.65 -5.58
C GLU A 233 -9.08 -28.98 -5.34
N VAL A 234 -8.01 -29.76 -5.53
CA VAL A 234 -6.62 -29.29 -5.42
C VAL A 234 -6.02 -29.11 -6.82
N VAL A 235 -5.69 -27.88 -7.20
CA VAL A 235 -4.92 -27.60 -8.42
C VAL A 235 -3.45 -27.38 -8.07
N LYS A 236 -2.60 -28.37 -8.38
CA LYS A 236 -1.15 -28.31 -8.12
C LYS A 236 -0.45 -27.42 -9.16
N SER A 237 0.50 -26.62 -8.71
CA SER A 237 1.43 -25.85 -9.54
C SER A 237 2.88 -26.12 -9.11
N SER A 238 3.84 -25.72 -9.94
CA SER A 238 5.27 -25.90 -9.67
C SER A 238 5.76 -25.17 -8.43
N LYS A 239 5.00 -24.18 -7.94
CA LYS A 239 5.32 -23.36 -6.74
C LYS A 239 4.36 -23.62 -5.57
N GLY A 240 3.63 -24.73 -5.57
CA GLY A 240 2.62 -25.07 -4.55
C GLY A 240 1.21 -25.15 -5.12
N ASN A 241 0.20 -25.15 -4.26
CA ASN A 241 -1.20 -25.23 -4.67
C ASN A 241 -1.71 -23.86 -5.13
N LEU A 242 -2.40 -23.82 -6.26
CA LEU A 242 -3.05 -22.60 -6.75
C LEU A 242 -4.44 -22.47 -6.13
N TYR A 243 -4.84 -21.22 -5.89
CA TYR A 243 -6.20 -20.90 -5.48
C TYR A 243 -7.17 -21.17 -6.62
N THR A 244 -8.02 -22.19 -6.48
CA THR A 244 -9.08 -22.51 -7.42
C THR A 244 -10.16 -21.43 -7.40
N VAL A 245 -11.00 -21.37 -8.43
CA VAL A 245 -12.12 -20.42 -8.47
C VAL A 245 -13.11 -20.70 -7.34
N GLU A 246 -13.29 -21.97 -6.99
CA GLU A 246 -14.16 -22.41 -5.90
C GLU A 246 -13.63 -21.95 -4.54
N GLU A 247 -12.33 -22.06 -4.29
CA GLU A 247 -11.68 -21.57 -3.07
C GLU A 247 -11.81 -20.07 -2.88
N LYS A 248 -11.67 -19.30 -3.96
CA LYS A 248 -11.84 -17.84 -3.90
C LYS A 248 -13.28 -17.48 -3.56
N LYS A 249 -14.27 -18.18 -4.14
CA LYS A 249 -15.69 -18.01 -3.81
C LYS A 249 -15.99 -18.43 -2.37
N TYR A 250 -15.43 -19.56 -1.93
CA TYR A 250 -15.56 -20.09 -0.58
C TYR A 250 -15.00 -19.10 0.45
N PHE A 251 -13.81 -18.56 0.21
CA PHE A 251 -13.14 -17.59 1.08
C PHE A 251 -14.03 -16.39 1.41
N SER A 252 -14.57 -15.72 0.39
CA SER A 252 -15.43 -14.53 0.61
C SER A 252 -16.75 -14.89 1.29
N LYS A 253 -17.37 -16.02 0.93
CA LYS A 253 -18.61 -16.51 1.57
C LYS A 253 -18.38 -16.89 3.03
N TYR A 254 -17.30 -17.60 3.32
CA TYR A 254 -16.95 -18.08 4.65
C TYR A 254 -16.66 -16.92 5.60
N ILE A 255 -15.90 -15.91 5.16
CA ILE A 255 -15.65 -14.71 5.97
C ILE A 255 -16.96 -13.97 6.28
N SER A 256 -17.81 -13.80 5.26
CA SER A 256 -19.10 -13.11 5.44
C SER A 256 -20.01 -13.87 6.43
N TRP A 257 -20.09 -15.21 6.30
CA TRP A 257 -20.80 -16.08 7.24
C TRP A 257 -20.22 -16.02 8.65
N ALA A 258 -18.91 -16.24 8.80
CA ALA A 258 -18.27 -16.31 10.11
C ALA A 258 -18.41 -15.00 10.89
N LEU A 259 -18.30 -13.85 10.20
CA LEU A 259 -18.52 -12.53 10.78
C LEU A 259 -19.99 -12.19 11.04
N HIS A 260 -20.92 -12.88 10.39
CA HIS A 260 -22.33 -12.77 10.71
C HIS A 260 -22.66 -13.54 12.00
N VAL A 261 -22.08 -14.73 12.17
CA VAL A 261 -22.23 -15.54 13.39
C VAL A 261 -21.51 -14.90 14.58
N ASP A 262 -20.26 -14.46 14.39
CA ASP A 262 -19.44 -13.81 15.41
C ASP A 262 -18.67 -12.63 14.81
N PRO A 263 -19.18 -11.40 14.96
CA PRO A 263 -18.54 -10.23 14.38
C PRO A 263 -17.29 -9.76 15.16
N LEU A 264 -16.97 -10.36 16.31
CA LEU A 264 -15.78 -10.06 17.08
C LEU A 264 -14.55 -10.84 16.60
N LEU A 265 -14.73 -11.79 15.67
CA LEU A 265 -13.63 -12.56 15.10
C LEU A 265 -12.55 -11.66 14.49
N THR A 266 -11.33 -11.91 14.92
CA THR A 266 -10.15 -11.24 14.37
C THR A 266 -9.75 -11.88 13.04
N ARG A 267 -8.98 -11.12 12.24
CA ARG A 267 -8.39 -11.62 10.99
C ARG A 267 -7.58 -12.92 11.20
N SER A 268 -6.78 -13.03 12.27
CA SER A 268 -5.97 -14.24 12.53
C SER A 268 -6.86 -15.46 12.75
N GLN A 269 -7.89 -15.32 13.59
CA GLN A 269 -8.82 -16.40 13.90
C GLN A 269 -9.59 -16.87 12.65
N LEU A 270 -10.02 -15.95 11.79
CA LEU A 270 -10.68 -16.31 10.53
C LEU A 270 -9.74 -17.10 9.60
N ILE A 271 -8.48 -16.70 9.52
CA ILE A 271 -7.46 -17.35 8.69
C ILE A 271 -7.10 -18.74 9.23
N GLU A 272 -6.98 -18.90 10.54
CA GLU A 272 -6.72 -20.19 11.20
C GLU A 272 -7.89 -21.17 10.95
N LYS A 273 -9.14 -20.71 11.14
CA LYS A 273 -10.32 -21.54 10.84
C LYS A 273 -10.44 -21.90 9.35
N LEU A 274 -10.09 -20.97 8.45
CA LEU A 274 -10.03 -21.25 7.00
C LEU A 274 -9.00 -22.33 6.68
N ALA A 275 -7.82 -22.29 7.30
CA ALA A 275 -6.78 -23.29 7.10
C ALA A 275 -7.18 -24.67 7.63
N GLU A 276 -7.95 -24.73 8.72
CA GLU A 276 -8.50 -25.98 9.26
C GLU A 276 -9.55 -26.59 8.31
N LYS A 277 -10.45 -25.78 7.75
CA LYS A 277 -11.50 -26.23 6.83
C LYS A 277 -10.98 -26.57 5.43
N VAL A 278 -9.91 -25.89 5.01
CA VAL A 278 -9.30 -26.03 3.67
C VAL A 278 -7.80 -26.30 3.83
N PRO A 279 -7.41 -27.53 4.25
CA PRO A 279 -6.03 -27.86 4.63
C PRO A 279 -5.04 -27.86 3.47
N GLN A 280 -5.52 -27.71 2.23
CA GLN A 280 -4.69 -27.54 1.04
C GLN A 280 -3.94 -26.21 0.99
N HIS A 281 -4.38 -25.21 1.77
CA HIS A 281 -3.68 -23.94 1.96
C HIS A 281 -3.39 -23.70 3.44
N THR A 282 -2.15 -23.33 3.74
CA THR A 282 -1.75 -22.97 5.11
C THR A 282 -2.33 -21.62 5.52
N ALA A 283 -2.43 -21.38 6.83
CA ALA A 283 -2.83 -20.08 7.39
C ALA A 283 -1.98 -18.92 6.84
N SER A 284 -0.66 -19.13 6.66
CA SER A 284 0.23 -18.13 6.06
C SER A 284 -0.15 -17.81 4.60
N SER A 285 -0.48 -18.84 3.81
CA SER A 285 -0.95 -18.68 2.43
C SER A 285 -2.25 -17.87 2.39
N TRP A 286 -3.23 -18.23 3.23
CA TRP A 286 -4.49 -17.50 3.36
C TRP A 286 -4.29 -16.05 3.79
N ASN A 287 -3.34 -15.77 4.69
CA ASN A 287 -3.03 -14.41 5.10
C ASN A 287 -2.47 -13.57 3.96
N ALA A 288 -1.58 -14.16 3.14
CA ALA A 288 -1.05 -13.52 1.94
C ALA A 288 -2.15 -13.28 0.88
N TYR A 289 -3.09 -14.24 0.73
CA TYR A 289 -4.26 -14.08 -0.14
C TYR A 289 -5.16 -12.94 0.35
N TRP A 290 -5.49 -12.90 1.65
CA TRP A 290 -6.29 -11.84 2.26
C TRP A 290 -5.69 -10.45 2.01
N ALA A 291 -4.36 -10.30 2.13
CA ALA A 291 -3.70 -9.02 1.90
C ALA A 291 -3.90 -8.46 0.48
N ARG A 292 -4.21 -9.33 -0.49
CA ARG A 292 -4.46 -8.97 -1.89
C ARG A 292 -5.95 -8.77 -2.20
N ASP A 293 -6.84 -9.35 -1.39
CA ASP A 293 -8.29 -9.24 -1.60
C ASP A 293 -8.89 -8.02 -0.89
N PRO A 294 -9.36 -7.00 -1.63
CA PRO A 294 -9.95 -5.81 -1.02
C PRO A 294 -11.32 -6.08 -0.39
N LEU A 295 -12.02 -7.17 -0.76
CA LEU A 295 -13.34 -7.49 -0.22
C LEU A 295 -13.26 -7.97 1.23
N ALA A 296 -12.33 -8.86 1.56
CA ALA A 296 -12.17 -9.40 2.90
C ALA A 296 -11.91 -8.34 3.98
N GLY A 297 -11.08 -7.33 3.68
CA GLY A 297 -10.86 -6.20 4.58
C GLY A 297 -12.14 -5.40 4.87
N ARG A 298 -12.96 -5.18 3.84
CA ARG A 298 -14.24 -4.44 3.97
C ARG A 298 -15.28 -5.25 4.75
N LEU A 299 -15.36 -6.56 4.54
CA LEU A 299 -16.24 -7.43 5.31
C LEU A 299 -15.94 -7.34 6.82
N LEU A 300 -14.66 -7.34 7.19
CA LEU A 300 -14.23 -7.22 8.59
C LEU A 300 -14.58 -5.85 9.20
N VAL A 301 -14.38 -4.76 8.46
CA VAL A 301 -14.76 -3.41 8.91
C VAL A 301 -16.28 -3.29 9.07
N ALA A 302 -17.05 -3.73 8.07
CA ALA A 302 -18.51 -3.68 8.10
C ALA A 302 -19.11 -4.56 9.21
N ALA A 303 -18.48 -5.70 9.54
CA ALA A 303 -18.88 -6.52 10.67
C ALA A 303 -18.68 -5.81 12.01
N ARG A 304 -17.54 -5.10 12.18
CA ARG A 304 -17.26 -4.32 13.38
C ARG A 304 -18.21 -3.14 13.55
N GLU A 305 -18.50 -2.43 12.47
CA GLU A 305 -19.46 -1.31 12.48
C GLU A 305 -20.85 -1.75 12.94
N ARG A 306 -21.27 -2.97 12.56
CA ARG A 306 -22.53 -3.58 13.05
C ARG A 306 -22.51 -3.81 14.57
N THR A 307 -21.40 -4.29 15.13
CA THR A 307 -21.30 -4.54 16.59
C THR A 307 -21.20 -3.29 17.44
N THR A 308 -20.55 -2.24 16.94
CA THR A 308 -20.37 -1.00 17.71
C THR A 308 -21.68 -0.24 17.89
N GLY A 309 -22.77 -0.70 17.28
CA GLY A 309 -24.09 -0.11 17.40
C GLY A 309 -24.16 1.19 16.62
N GLY A 310 -25.03 1.21 15.62
CA GLY A 310 -25.40 2.40 14.84
C GLY A 310 -26.08 3.49 15.65
N TYR A 311 -25.41 3.99 16.70
CA TYR A 311 -25.79 5.19 17.46
C TYR A 311 -25.24 6.47 16.80
N GLN A 312 -24.86 6.40 15.52
CA GLN A 312 -24.73 7.57 14.66
C GLN A 312 -25.62 7.39 13.42
N GLY A 313 -26.82 7.96 13.51
CA GLY A 313 -27.33 8.71 12.36
C GLY A 313 -28.07 7.92 11.30
N ARG A 314 -29.22 7.36 11.69
CA ARG A 314 -30.43 7.46 10.87
C ARG A 314 -30.73 8.97 10.66
N GLY A 315 -30.14 9.56 9.64
CA GLY A 315 -30.25 11.01 9.39
C GLY A 315 -29.42 11.54 8.23
N SER A 316 -29.45 10.90 7.06
CA SER A 316 -29.11 11.59 5.80
C SER A 316 -29.73 10.89 4.58
N THR A 317 -31.01 10.52 4.69
CA THR A 317 -31.89 10.20 3.56
C THR A 317 -33.24 10.86 3.85
N GLY A 318 -33.33 12.16 3.59
CA GLY A 318 -34.53 12.95 3.87
C GLY A 318 -34.35 14.42 3.50
N SER A 319 -34.51 14.70 2.21
CA SER A 319 -35.11 15.90 1.61
C SER A 319 -34.91 17.26 2.30
N ALA A 320 -34.12 18.12 1.65
CA ALA A 320 -34.36 19.56 1.63
C ALA A 320 -34.36 19.99 0.17
N GLU A 321 -35.59 20.11 -0.33
CA GLU A 321 -36.00 20.81 -1.52
C GLU A 321 -35.22 22.13 -1.64
N LYS A 322 -34.44 22.26 -2.73
CA LYS A 322 -34.18 23.57 -3.32
C LYS A 322 -34.59 23.49 -4.78
N GLU A 323 -35.85 23.82 -4.95
CA GLU A 323 -36.52 24.24 -6.17
C GLU A 323 -35.76 25.46 -6.73
N GLU A 324 -34.94 25.26 -7.76
CA GLU A 324 -34.50 26.32 -8.66
C GLU A 324 -34.72 25.80 -10.09
N ASP A 325 -35.93 26.08 -10.57
CA ASP A 325 -36.28 26.49 -11.93
C ASP A 325 -35.10 26.49 -12.91
N TYR A 326 -34.98 25.42 -13.72
CA TYR A 326 -34.12 25.43 -14.89
C TYR A 326 -34.99 25.17 -16.10
N VAL A 327 -35.18 26.26 -16.83
CA VAL A 327 -35.94 26.41 -18.06
C VAL A 327 -35.57 25.33 -19.06
N GLU A 328 -36.60 24.60 -19.49
CA GLU A 328 -36.64 23.73 -20.65
C GLU A 328 -36.32 24.58 -21.89
N ASN A 329 -35.04 24.62 -22.30
CA ASN A 329 -34.65 25.17 -23.59
C ASN A 329 -34.52 24.01 -24.58
N ASP A 330 -35.65 23.71 -25.18
CA ASP A 330 -35.82 22.86 -26.35
C ASP A 330 -35.11 23.54 -27.54
N GLN A 331 -33.83 23.25 -27.73
CA GLN A 331 -33.13 23.51 -28.98
C GLN A 331 -32.85 22.17 -29.65
N GLU A 332 -33.63 21.89 -30.68
CA GLU A 332 -33.32 20.97 -31.77
C GLU A 332 -31.86 21.20 -32.20
N LEU A 333 -30.97 20.33 -31.73
CA LEU A 333 -29.60 20.26 -32.22
C LEU A 333 -29.66 19.48 -33.54
N VAL A 334 -29.78 20.24 -34.62
CA VAL A 334 -29.63 19.77 -36.00
C VAL A 334 -28.32 18.99 -36.09
N GLY A 335 -28.44 17.71 -36.48
CA GLY A 335 -27.31 16.85 -36.75
C GLY A 335 -26.54 17.37 -37.94
N GLU A 336 -25.43 18.05 -37.66
CA GLU A 336 -24.38 18.27 -38.64
C GLU A 336 -23.51 17.01 -38.65
N GLU A 337 -23.60 16.29 -39.75
CA GLU A 337 -22.73 15.17 -40.10
C GLU A 337 -21.31 15.72 -40.24
N GLU A 338 -20.51 15.59 -39.17
CA GLU A 338 -19.07 15.86 -39.23
C GLU A 338 -18.43 14.83 -40.16
N GLU A 339 -18.13 15.26 -41.39
CA GLU A 339 -17.26 14.54 -42.30
C GLU A 339 -15.92 14.30 -41.60
N GLU A 340 -15.59 13.02 -41.36
CA GLU A 340 -14.30 12.56 -40.85
C GLU A 340 -13.18 12.95 -41.84
N SER A 341 -12.70 14.19 -41.72
CA SER A 341 -11.43 14.61 -42.30
C SER A 341 -10.31 13.91 -41.54
N SER A 342 -9.91 12.75 -42.06
CA SER A 342 -8.71 12.00 -41.67
C SER A 342 -7.45 12.82 -41.97
N ASP A 343 -7.16 13.80 -41.10
CA ASP A 343 -5.88 14.47 -41.05
C ASP A 343 -5.04 13.83 -39.93
N ASP A 344 -4.09 12.98 -40.33
CA ASP A 344 -3.21 12.16 -39.49
C ASP A 344 -2.14 13.00 -38.73
N SER A 345 -2.36 14.31 -38.63
CA SER A 345 -1.43 15.31 -38.06
C SER A 345 -1.46 15.39 -36.52
N ALA A 346 -2.30 14.60 -35.83
CA ALA A 346 -2.43 14.61 -34.36
C ALA A 346 -1.31 13.88 -33.59
N SER A 347 -0.23 13.45 -34.25
CA SER A 347 0.80 12.62 -33.61
C SER A 347 1.70 13.40 -32.64
N ASP A 348 1.96 14.68 -32.89
CA ASP A 348 2.98 15.43 -32.14
C ASP A 348 2.45 15.98 -30.79
N GLU A 349 1.14 16.21 -30.69
CA GLU A 349 0.53 16.75 -29.46
C GLU A 349 0.51 15.71 -28.33
N ASP A 350 0.26 14.44 -28.66
CA ASP A 350 0.23 13.36 -27.67
C ASP A 350 1.63 13.05 -27.11
N GLU A 351 2.68 13.21 -27.93
CA GLU A 351 4.07 13.06 -27.48
C GLU A 351 4.47 14.16 -26.48
N ALA A 352 4.03 15.40 -26.72
CA ALA A 352 4.27 16.53 -25.81
C ALA A 352 3.48 16.41 -24.48
N ALA A 353 2.33 15.72 -24.50
CA ALA A 353 1.45 15.56 -23.33
C ALA A 353 1.85 14.42 -22.38
N MET A 354 2.91 13.66 -22.70
CA MET A 354 3.44 12.58 -21.88
C MET A 354 3.80 13.04 -20.47
N SER A 355 3.53 12.21 -19.47
CA SER A 355 3.70 12.61 -18.06
C SER A 355 5.08 12.25 -17.52
N GLU A 356 5.50 12.96 -16.47
CA GLU A 356 6.74 12.68 -15.75
C GLU A 356 6.70 11.32 -15.02
N HIS A 357 7.84 10.64 -14.97
CA HIS A 357 8.04 9.36 -14.28
C HIS A 357 7.35 9.32 -12.89
N GLY A 358 6.58 8.25 -12.66
CA GLY A 358 5.94 7.99 -11.36
C GLY A 358 4.57 8.64 -11.18
N ARG A 359 4.04 9.38 -12.16
CA ARG A 359 2.64 9.85 -12.16
C ARG A 359 1.68 8.79 -12.71
N PHE A 360 0.38 9.01 -12.56
CA PHE A 360 -0.66 8.17 -13.18
C PHE A 360 -0.64 8.27 -14.70
N PHE A 361 -1.10 7.21 -15.38
CA PHE A 361 -1.24 7.21 -16.84
C PHE A 361 -2.23 8.30 -17.28
N ARG A 362 -1.77 9.26 -18.08
CA ARG A 362 -2.60 10.28 -18.72
C ARG A 362 -3.33 9.70 -19.94
N ALA A 363 -4.34 10.43 -20.41
CA ALA A 363 -5.09 10.04 -21.61
C ALA A 363 -4.18 9.91 -22.85
N ALA A 364 -3.24 10.85 -23.04
CA ALA A 364 -2.25 10.80 -24.13
C ALA A 364 -1.40 9.53 -24.10
N GLU A 365 -0.85 9.16 -22.94
CA GLU A 365 -0.08 7.92 -22.78
C GLU A 365 -0.92 6.68 -23.14
N VAL A 366 -2.20 6.66 -22.74
CA VAL A 366 -3.12 5.55 -23.07
C VAL A 366 -3.44 5.52 -24.57
N ARG A 367 -3.61 6.67 -25.23
CA ARG A 367 -3.80 6.76 -26.68
C ARG A 367 -2.57 6.29 -27.44
N MET A 368 -1.38 6.70 -27.03
CA MET A 368 -0.12 6.26 -27.62
C MET A 368 0.09 4.75 -27.47
N MET A 369 -0.21 4.19 -26.30
CA MET A 369 -0.24 2.74 -26.12
C MET A 369 -1.25 2.06 -27.05
N ALA A 370 -2.46 2.61 -27.18
CA ALA A 370 -3.50 2.06 -28.06
C ALA A 370 -3.09 2.11 -29.54
N LYS A 371 -2.51 3.23 -29.99
CA LYS A 371 -1.96 3.40 -31.35
C LYS A 371 -0.85 2.39 -31.62
N TYR A 372 0.03 2.16 -30.65
CA TYR A 372 1.09 1.16 -30.77
C TYR A 372 0.55 -0.29 -30.83
N ILE A 373 -0.46 -0.62 -30.03
CA ILE A 373 -1.15 -1.94 -30.10
C ILE A 373 -1.79 -2.11 -31.48
N ALA A 374 -2.47 -1.09 -31.98
CA ALA A 374 -3.18 -1.13 -33.27
C ALA A 374 -2.26 -1.29 -34.49
N ARG A 375 -0.96 -0.95 -34.37
CA ARG A 375 0.04 -1.19 -35.42
C ARG A 375 0.38 -2.67 -35.61
N HIS A 376 0.04 -3.52 -34.65
CA HIS A 376 0.30 -4.96 -34.71
C HIS A 376 -0.97 -5.72 -35.07
N THR A 377 -0.83 -6.81 -35.81
CA THR A 377 -1.97 -7.71 -36.03
C THR A 377 -2.37 -8.40 -34.72
N PRO A 378 -3.67 -8.73 -34.52
CA PRO A 378 -4.09 -9.43 -33.31
C PRO A 378 -3.36 -10.75 -33.04
N GLU A 379 -3.03 -11.49 -34.11
CA GLU A 379 -2.29 -12.76 -34.05
C GLU A 379 -0.85 -12.55 -33.58
N GLU A 380 -0.16 -11.59 -34.19
CA GLU A 380 1.20 -11.23 -33.83
C GLU A 380 1.27 -10.74 -32.38
N TRP A 381 0.36 -9.84 -32.01
CA TRP A 381 0.27 -9.30 -30.65
C TRP A 381 0.06 -10.43 -29.63
N ALA A 382 -0.81 -11.39 -29.92
CA ALA A 382 -1.06 -12.54 -29.06
C ALA A 382 0.19 -13.43 -28.87
N MET A 383 1.02 -13.61 -29.91
CA MET A 383 2.24 -14.41 -29.84
C MET A 383 3.41 -13.72 -29.13
N MET A 384 3.42 -12.38 -29.08
CA MET A 384 4.48 -11.64 -28.40
C MET A 384 4.41 -11.81 -26.87
N THR A 385 5.56 -12.04 -26.24
CA THR A 385 5.72 -11.95 -24.78
C THR A 385 5.54 -10.50 -24.30
N GLY A 386 5.21 -10.31 -23.02
CA GLY A 386 5.06 -8.95 -22.46
C GLY A 386 6.30 -8.06 -22.65
N LYS A 387 7.50 -8.66 -22.65
CA LYS A 387 8.74 -7.93 -22.95
C LYS A 387 8.84 -7.56 -24.43
N GLN A 388 8.52 -8.48 -25.34
CA GLN A 388 8.52 -8.19 -26.79
C GLN A 388 7.50 -7.10 -27.17
N ARG A 389 6.32 -7.09 -26.52
CA ARG A 389 5.31 -6.05 -26.73
C ARG A 389 5.82 -4.67 -26.32
N TRP A 390 6.32 -4.53 -25.09
CA TRP A 390 6.53 -3.22 -24.48
C TRP A 390 7.97 -2.71 -24.50
N TYR A 391 8.97 -3.55 -24.79
CA TYR A 391 10.37 -3.13 -24.87
C TYR A 391 10.64 -2.15 -26.02
N PRO A 392 10.18 -2.40 -27.27
CA PRO A 392 10.38 -1.43 -28.36
C PRO A 392 9.65 -0.12 -28.08
N PHE A 393 8.40 -0.18 -27.62
CA PHE A 393 7.65 1.01 -27.19
C PHE A 393 8.39 1.82 -26.12
N HIS A 394 9.00 1.17 -25.14
CA HIS A 394 9.81 1.83 -24.12
C HIS A 394 11.03 2.56 -24.70
N GLN A 395 11.64 2.04 -25.77
CA GLN A 395 12.80 2.69 -26.40
C GLN A 395 12.41 4.03 -27.03
N ASP A 396 11.22 4.10 -27.64
CA ASP A 396 10.67 5.33 -28.21
C ASP A 396 10.18 6.28 -27.10
N TYR A 397 9.71 5.71 -25.98
CA TYR A 397 9.06 6.43 -24.89
C TYR A 397 9.72 6.15 -23.53
N PRO A 398 10.94 6.65 -23.28
CA PRO A 398 11.73 6.28 -22.09
C PRO A 398 11.25 6.97 -20.80
N HIS A 399 10.09 7.63 -20.80
CA HIS A 399 9.53 8.34 -19.64
C HIS A 399 8.80 7.42 -18.65
N ARG A 400 8.63 6.13 -18.97
CA ARG A 400 8.21 5.09 -18.03
C ARG A 400 8.90 3.80 -18.38
N SER A 401 8.99 2.88 -17.40
CA SER A 401 9.54 1.55 -17.64
C SER A 401 8.58 0.63 -18.40
N GLU A 402 9.15 -0.34 -19.13
CA GLU A 402 8.42 -1.40 -19.85
C GLU A 402 7.42 -2.14 -18.94
N ILE A 403 7.79 -2.36 -17.67
CA ILE A 403 6.96 -3.02 -16.66
C ILE A 403 5.73 -2.16 -16.36
N SER A 404 5.87 -0.83 -16.33
CA SER A 404 4.74 0.07 -16.07
C SER A 404 3.68 -0.02 -17.17
N TYR A 405 4.09 -0.06 -18.44
CA TYR A 405 3.17 -0.22 -19.57
C TYR A 405 2.49 -1.59 -19.56
N LEU A 406 3.24 -2.66 -19.28
CA LEU A 406 2.70 -4.01 -19.16
C LEU A 406 1.64 -4.13 -18.07
N MET A 407 1.89 -3.54 -16.89
CA MET A 407 0.92 -3.56 -15.79
C MET A 407 -0.35 -2.79 -16.13
N LYS A 408 -0.23 -1.64 -16.80
CA LYS A 408 -1.38 -0.84 -17.25
C LYS A 408 -2.23 -1.60 -18.27
N TYR A 409 -1.61 -2.31 -19.21
CA TYR A 409 -2.29 -3.15 -20.19
C TYR A 409 -3.05 -4.30 -19.53
N ARG A 410 -2.41 -5.03 -18.61
CA ARG A 410 -3.05 -6.16 -17.88
C ARG A 410 -4.25 -5.73 -17.06
N ALA A 411 -4.18 -4.57 -16.41
CA ALA A 411 -5.32 -4.03 -15.66
C ALA A 411 -6.54 -3.79 -16.58
N LYS A 412 -6.32 -3.43 -17.85
CA LYS A 412 -7.41 -3.27 -18.84
C LYS A 412 -7.99 -4.61 -19.27
N GLU A 413 -7.16 -5.63 -19.53
CA GLU A 413 -7.63 -6.98 -19.90
C GLU A 413 -8.46 -7.64 -18.79
N GLN A 414 -8.15 -7.35 -17.52
CA GLN A 414 -8.91 -7.87 -16.37
C GLN A 414 -10.25 -7.16 -16.14
N GLY A 415 -10.65 -6.24 -17.02
CA GLY A 415 -11.90 -5.50 -16.88
C GLY A 415 -11.86 -4.45 -15.75
N GLU A 416 -10.70 -4.17 -15.15
CA GLU A 416 -10.58 -3.16 -14.10
C GLU A 416 -10.65 -1.72 -14.66
N CYS A 417 -10.66 -1.56 -15.99
CA CYS A 417 -10.85 -0.29 -16.67
C CYS A 417 -12.35 -0.01 -16.95
N SER A 418 -13.08 0.16 -15.85
CA SER A 418 -14.38 0.86 -15.68
C SER A 418 -15.09 1.43 -16.91
N GLU A 419 -16.38 1.06 -17.02
CA GLU A 419 -17.53 1.68 -17.70
C GLU A 419 -17.71 3.21 -17.55
N ARG A 420 -16.74 3.98 -17.06
CA ARG A 420 -16.86 5.43 -16.82
C ARG A 420 -16.62 6.33 -18.05
N TYR A 421 -16.57 5.76 -19.24
CA TYR A 421 -16.38 6.50 -20.50
C TYR A 421 -17.42 6.14 -21.58
N ARG A 422 -18.56 5.56 -21.17
CA ARG A 422 -19.76 5.53 -22.00
C ARG A 422 -20.74 6.57 -21.52
#